data_AF-A0A2T7NPJ2-F1
#
_entry.id   AF-A0A2T7NPJ2-F1
#
_cell.length_a   1.000
_cell.length_b   1.000
_cell.length_c   1.000
_cell.angle_alpha   90.00
_cell.angle_beta   90.00
_cell.angle_gamma   90.00
#
_symmetry.space_group_name_H-M   'P 1'
#
loop_
_entity.id
_entity.type
_entity.pdbx_description
1 polymer ?
#
loop_
_entity_poly.entity_id
_entity_poly.type
_entity_poly.pdbx_seq_one_letter_code
_entity_poly.pdbx_strand_id
1 'polypeptide(L)'
;MLLWLTSLAVALTLVGGQGNNSDVEEASLFLEEYNNVSQTTFNRNMEAAWTFNTNITNENQKKMVEVQLETDLWQQEMANRAAAFNTSAFNATMQRQFYKIKDIGTAAMTDHGKLQKLNEVLSDMESIYSTGKVCFAENDCKPLDPDITRLFETSRDEQKLRIAWKGWRDQTGRKMRDLYTTFHSFCVYPCVCVGYADTGAYWRSWYEMDTFDQEVKRLFEQLKPLYEQLHAFVRQRLKKQYGAAIFPQTGHIPAHLLGNMWAQSWNSLQDLLMPFPSKPILDVTEEMVKQKYTPRKIFEVSDDFFKSLGMIEMPFEFWNKSMLERPAGREVVCHASAWDFYNGRDFRVKQCTDITMDHLSTAHHEMGHIEYFLQYRNQPLVFRDGANPGFHEAVGDVISLSVETPKHLNKIGLLPNYVEDNETDINFLMAMALQKIAFLPFGYLIDQWRWSVFKGVTKASDYNKAWWNLRCGLQGVSPPVPRSEEDFDPGAKYHIPGNTPYIRYFVSYVLQFQFHKALCGIAGHNGPLHTCDIYNSSAAGQKLSAMLSKGSSQVWTESLKELTGQTTMSAQPLMDYFQPLLDYLRAANGDEVGWSDDCPSFADPLSSAGHVRPLAGLTFSLVIIALANYLV
;
A
#
# COMPACT_ATOMS: atom_id res chain seq x y z
N MET A 1 -55.15 27.82 -28.32
CA MET A 1 -54.74 26.42 -28.47
C MET A 1 -53.23 26.41 -28.73
N LEU A 2 -52.44 26.55 -27.67
CA LEU A 2 -50.97 26.55 -27.71
C LEU A 2 -50.52 25.83 -26.45
N LEU A 3 -49.98 24.63 -26.59
CA LEU A 3 -49.32 23.89 -25.54
C LEU A 3 -47.85 23.77 -25.94
N TRP A 4 -47.02 24.59 -25.31
CA TRP A 4 -45.57 24.46 -25.32
C TRP A 4 -45.15 23.51 -24.22
N LEU A 5 -44.47 22.43 -24.60
CA LEU A 5 -43.73 21.54 -23.73
C LEU A 5 -42.46 22.28 -23.26
N THR A 6 -42.37 22.61 -21.99
CA THR A 6 -41.10 22.96 -21.33
C THR A 6 -40.61 21.76 -20.56
N SER A 7 -39.68 21.02 -21.17
CA SER A 7 -38.77 20.12 -20.50
C SER A 7 -37.83 20.91 -19.60
N LEU A 8 -38.04 20.85 -18.28
CA LEU A 8 -37.08 21.37 -17.29
C LEU A 8 -35.98 20.33 -17.09
N ALA A 9 -34.87 20.51 -17.79
CA ALA A 9 -33.60 19.89 -17.41
C ALA A 9 -33.04 20.69 -16.23
N VAL A 10 -33.24 20.18 -15.01
CA VAL A 10 -32.51 20.69 -13.84
C VAL A 10 -31.14 20.03 -13.85
N ALA A 11 -30.19 20.67 -14.50
CA ALA A 11 -28.77 20.41 -14.24
C ALA A 11 -28.44 21.05 -12.89
N LEU A 12 -28.60 20.29 -11.80
CA LEU A 12 -28.05 20.68 -10.51
C LEU A 12 -26.52 20.57 -10.61
N THR A 13 -25.85 21.71 -10.72
CA THR A 13 -24.41 21.81 -10.57
C THR A 13 -24.04 21.36 -9.16
N LEU A 14 -23.30 20.24 -9.05
CA LEU A 14 -22.73 19.67 -7.81
C LEU A 14 -21.67 20.57 -7.12
N VAL A 15 -21.59 21.85 -7.46
CA VAL A 15 -20.61 22.78 -6.92
C VAL A 15 -21.24 23.64 -5.82
N GLY A 16 -21.08 23.20 -4.57
CA GLY A 16 -20.99 24.10 -3.40
C GLY A 16 -22.26 24.76 -2.86
N GLY A 17 -23.46 24.47 -3.38
CA GLY A 17 -24.70 24.96 -2.77
C GLY A 17 -25.15 24.08 -1.61
N GLN A 18 -25.04 24.56 -0.36
CA GLN A 18 -25.83 23.98 0.74
C GLN A 18 -27.31 24.19 0.40
N GLY A 19 -28.11 23.12 0.41
CA GLY A 19 -29.56 23.25 0.34
C GLY A 19 -30.09 24.02 1.55
N ASN A 20 -31.35 24.45 1.50
CA ASN A 20 -31.91 25.35 2.52
C ASN A 20 -32.56 24.61 3.70
N ASN A 21 -32.57 23.27 3.71
CA ASN A 21 -33.22 22.52 4.77
C ASN A 21 -32.32 22.43 6.03
N SER A 22 -32.67 23.16 7.07
CA SER A 22 -31.97 23.14 8.37
C SER A 22 -32.74 22.38 9.45
N ASP A 23 -33.74 21.58 9.09
CA ASP A 23 -34.53 20.80 10.05
C ASP A 23 -33.71 19.62 10.59
N VAL A 24 -33.51 19.61 11.91
CA VAL A 24 -32.70 18.61 12.62
C VAL A 24 -33.42 17.26 12.72
N GLU A 25 -34.75 17.26 12.81
CA GLU A 25 -35.55 16.04 12.90
C GLU A 25 -35.56 15.32 11.54
N GLU A 26 -35.82 16.05 10.45
CA GLU A 26 -35.72 15.49 9.10
C GLU A 26 -34.31 14.98 8.78
N ALA A 27 -33.27 15.71 9.20
CA ALA A 27 -31.89 15.29 9.02
C ALA A 27 -31.57 14.00 9.81
N SER A 28 -32.14 13.85 11.02
CA SER A 28 -31.97 12.64 11.84
C SER A 28 -32.67 11.44 11.20
N LEU A 29 -33.89 11.61 10.69
CA LEU A 29 -34.62 10.58 9.96
C LEU A 29 -33.88 10.15 8.69
N PHE A 30 -33.31 11.09 7.93
CA PHE A 30 -32.49 10.78 6.76
C PHE A 30 -31.26 9.94 7.13
N LEU A 31 -30.55 10.28 8.21
CA LEU A 31 -29.38 9.53 8.65
C LEU A 31 -29.75 8.12 9.16
N GLU A 32 -30.91 7.96 9.80
CA GLU A 32 -31.42 6.64 10.20
C GLU A 32 -31.75 5.78 8.98
N GLU A 33 -32.45 6.35 7.99
CA GLU A 33 -32.74 5.69 6.72
C GLU A 33 -31.45 5.28 6.00
N TYR A 34 -30.49 6.20 5.87
CA TYR A 34 -29.19 5.92 5.27
C TYR A 34 -28.50 4.74 5.97
N ASN A 35 -28.43 4.75 7.31
CA ASN A 35 -27.78 3.68 8.07
C ASN A 35 -28.47 2.32 7.90
N ASN A 36 -29.79 2.28 7.74
CA ASN A 36 -30.52 1.03 7.53
C ASN A 36 -30.33 0.49 6.10
N VAL A 37 -30.44 1.36 5.09
CA VAL A 37 -30.36 0.94 3.67
C VAL A 37 -28.92 0.63 3.26
N SER A 38 -27.96 1.47 3.69
CA SER A 38 -26.53 1.32 3.35
C SER A 38 -25.98 -0.06 3.72
N GLN A 39 -26.34 -0.60 4.89
CA GLN A 39 -25.88 -1.93 5.32
C GLN A 39 -26.26 -3.02 4.31
N THR A 40 -27.49 -2.97 3.79
CA THR A 40 -27.95 -3.97 2.80
C THR A 40 -27.27 -3.76 1.45
N THR A 41 -27.15 -2.51 1.00
CA THR A 41 -26.51 -2.16 -0.26
C THR A 41 -25.03 -2.57 -0.28
N PHE A 42 -24.25 -2.16 0.74
CA PHE A 42 -22.83 -2.47 0.82
C PHE A 42 -22.57 -3.96 1.11
N ASN A 43 -23.41 -4.63 1.90
CA ASN A 43 -23.29 -6.08 2.09
C ASN A 43 -23.43 -6.84 0.76
N ARG A 44 -24.44 -6.49 -0.05
CA ARG A 44 -24.64 -7.11 -1.37
C ARG A 44 -23.44 -6.87 -2.30
N ASN A 45 -22.87 -5.67 -2.27
CA ASN A 45 -21.66 -5.35 -3.01
C ASN A 45 -20.46 -6.21 -2.56
N MET A 46 -20.21 -6.27 -1.24
CA MET A 46 -19.12 -7.06 -0.69
C MET A 46 -19.23 -8.55 -0.98
N GLU A 47 -20.45 -9.14 -0.96
CA GLU A 47 -20.63 -10.54 -1.33
C GLU A 47 -20.32 -10.81 -2.82
N ALA A 48 -20.69 -9.90 -3.72
CA ALA A 48 -20.36 -10.02 -5.14
C ALA A 48 -18.84 -9.90 -5.36
N ALA A 49 -18.19 -8.93 -4.70
CA ALA A 49 -16.75 -8.73 -4.77
C ALA A 49 -15.96 -9.90 -4.17
N TRP A 50 -16.39 -10.42 -3.02
CA TRP A 50 -15.82 -11.61 -2.38
C TRP A 50 -15.92 -12.84 -3.27
N THR A 51 -17.08 -13.05 -3.90
CA THR A 51 -17.32 -14.18 -4.80
C THR A 51 -16.37 -14.15 -5.99
N PHE A 52 -16.15 -12.98 -6.61
CA PHE A 52 -15.16 -12.83 -7.67
C PHE A 52 -13.73 -13.06 -7.16
N ASN A 53 -13.35 -12.42 -6.05
CA ASN A 53 -12.01 -12.50 -5.49
C ASN A 53 -11.59 -13.91 -5.06
N THR A 54 -12.55 -14.77 -4.71
CA THR A 54 -12.34 -16.16 -4.27
C THR A 54 -12.73 -17.20 -5.33
N ASN A 55 -13.17 -16.75 -6.51
CA ASN A 55 -13.48 -17.57 -7.67
C ASN A 55 -13.52 -16.70 -8.95
N ILE A 56 -12.36 -16.47 -9.56
CA ILE A 56 -12.23 -15.61 -10.74
C ILE A 56 -12.85 -16.31 -11.96
N THR A 57 -13.99 -15.82 -12.42
CA THR A 57 -14.66 -16.24 -13.66
C THR A 57 -15.29 -15.03 -14.35
N ASN A 58 -15.51 -15.10 -15.67
CA ASN A 58 -16.17 -14.02 -16.41
C ASN A 58 -17.59 -13.72 -15.87
N GLU A 59 -18.30 -14.74 -15.39
CA GLU A 59 -19.64 -14.59 -14.81
C GLU A 59 -19.58 -13.80 -13.50
N ASN A 60 -18.70 -14.20 -12.57
CA ASN A 60 -18.54 -13.51 -11.29
C ASN A 60 -18.01 -12.09 -11.49
N GLN A 61 -17.10 -11.88 -12.45
CA GLN A 61 -16.57 -10.57 -12.81
C GLN A 61 -17.70 -9.64 -13.27
N LYS A 62 -18.52 -10.10 -14.22
CA LYS A 62 -19.68 -9.33 -14.71
C LYS A 62 -20.66 -9.03 -13.58
N LYS A 63 -20.91 -10.00 -12.69
CA LYS A 63 -21.82 -9.79 -11.56
C LYS A 63 -21.29 -8.76 -10.57
N MET A 64 -20.00 -8.81 -10.26
CA MET A 64 -19.35 -7.82 -9.40
C MET A 64 -19.47 -6.40 -10.01
N VAL A 65 -19.15 -6.24 -11.29
CA VAL A 65 -19.24 -4.93 -11.99
C VAL A 65 -20.68 -4.40 -12.02
N GLU A 66 -21.68 -5.28 -12.27
CA GLU A 66 -23.10 -4.91 -12.24
C GLU A 66 -23.52 -4.39 -10.85
N VAL A 67 -23.19 -5.12 -9.78
CA VAL A 67 -23.55 -4.73 -8.41
C VAL A 67 -22.77 -3.49 -7.96
N GLN A 68 -21.53 -3.30 -8.43
CA GLN A 68 -20.77 -2.07 -8.18
C GLN A 68 -21.48 -0.86 -8.80
N LEU A 69 -21.94 -0.97 -10.05
CA LEU A 69 -22.68 0.12 -10.70
C LEU A 69 -23.99 0.44 -9.96
N GLU A 70 -24.75 -0.57 -9.53
CA GLU A 70 -25.94 -0.36 -8.69
C GLU A 70 -25.61 0.39 -7.39
N THR A 71 -24.47 0.07 -6.77
CA THR A 71 -24.00 0.71 -5.54
C THR A 71 -23.61 2.16 -5.79
N ASP A 72 -22.88 2.43 -6.87
CA ASP A 72 -22.45 3.78 -7.24
C ASP A 72 -23.66 4.70 -7.49
N LEU A 73 -24.67 4.20 -8.20
CA LEU A 73 -25.91 4.94 -8.47
C LEU A 73 -26.70 5.23 -7.19
N TRP A 74 -26.76 4.27 -6.27
CA TRP A 74 -27.38 4.50 -4.95
C TRP A 74 -26.60 5.54 -4.14
N GLN A 75 -25.27 5.52 -4.17
CA GLN A 75 -24.45 6.55 -3.52
C GLN A 75 -24.71 7.95 -4.10
N GLN A 76 -24.85 8.07 -5.43
CA GLN A 76 -25.24 9.33 -6.08
C GLN A 76 -26.60 9.84 -5.57
N GLU A 77 -27.59 8.97 -5.48
CA GLU A 77 -28.92 9.32 -4.95
C GLU A 77 -28.82 9.85 -3.51
N MET A 78 -28.11 9.13 -2.64
CA MET A 78 -27.95 9.53 -1.24
C MET A 78 -27.16 10.84 -1.10
N ALA A 79 -26.11 11.04 -1.90
CA ALA A 79 -25.35 12.28 -1.93
C ALA A 79 -26.22 13.48 -2.37
N ASN A 80 -27.06 13.30 -3.38
CA ASN A 80 -28.00 14.32 -3.86
C ASN A 80 -29.06 14.66 -2.79
N ARG A 81 -29.61 13.65 -2.10
CA ARG A 81 -30.53 13.87 -0.97
C ARG A 81 -29.84 14.59 0.18
N ALA A 82 -28.62 14.19 0.54
CA ALA A 82 -27.81 14.83 1.57
C ALA A 82 -27.47 16.30 1.24
N ALA A 83 -27.32 16.64 -0.05
CA ALA A 83 -27.05 18.01 -0.50
C ALA A 83 -28.21 18.98 -0.26
N ALA A 84 -29.45 18.49 -0.06
CA ALA A 84 -30.61 19.33 0.24
C ALA A 84 -30.55 19.98 1.64
N PHE A 85 -29.70 19.49 2.53
CA PHE A 85 -29.58 19.95 3.91
C PHE A 85 -28.51 21.04 4.10
N ASN A 86 -28.85 22.06 4.88
CA ASN A 86 -27.90 23.03 5.43
C ASN A 86 -27.29 22.47 6.72
N THR A 87 -26.10 21.90 6.61
CA THR A 87 -25.43 21.25 7.74
C THR A 87 -24.89 22.22 8.79
N SER A 88 -24.80 23.52 8.49
CA SER A 88 -24.21 24.52 9.38
C SER A 88 -24.97 24.68 10.71
N ALA A 89 -26.26 24.30 10.73
CA ALA A 89 -27.10 24.30 11.93
C ALA A 89 -27.01 23.00 12.77
N PHE A 90 -26.36 21.95 12.27
CA PHE A 90 -26.30 20.65 12.94
C PHE A 90 -25.12 20.53 13.90
N ASN A 91 -25.15 19.54 14.80
CA ASN A 91 -23.99 19.21 15.63
C ASN A 91 -22.83 18.63 14.80
N ALA A 92 -21.62 18.64 15.35
CA ALA A 92 -20.41 18.21 14.66
C ALA A 92 -20.50 16.76 14.12
N THR A 93 -21.11 15.85 14.87
CA THR A 93 -21.28 14.45 14.45
C THR A 93 -22.16 14.34 13.22
N MET A 94 -23.31 15.02 13.20
CA MET A 94 -24.19 15.04 12.02
C MET A 94 -23.50 15.73 10.84
N GLN A 95 -22.85 16.87 11.05
CA GLN A 95 -22.08 17.55 10.00
C GLN A 95 -21.07 16.61 9.33
N ARG A 96 -20.35 15.82 10.13
CA ARG A 96 -19.38 14.84 9.63
C ARG A 96 -20.04 13.68 8.88
N GLN A 97 -21.17 13.16 9.34
CA GLN A 97 -21.93 12.14 8.61
C GLN A 97 -22.37 12.67 7.23
N PHE A 98 -22.99 13.86 7.18
CA PHE A 98 -23.40 14.48 5.92
C PHE A 98 -22.23 14.79 4.99
N TYR A 99 -21.08 15.21 5.53
CA TYR A 99 -19.85 15.38 4.73
C TYR A 99 -19.45 14.07 4.05
N LYS A 100 -19.34 12.97 4.81
CA LYS A 100 -18.95 11.66 4.29
C LYS A 100 -19.98 11.06 3.31
N ILE A 101 -21.28 11.27 3.53
CA ILE A 101 -22.33 10.80 2.59
C ILE A 101 -22.24 11.50 1.23
N LYS A 102 -21.85 12.78 1.22
CA LYS A 102 -21.69 13.55 -0.02
C LYS A 102 -20.37 13.25 -0.74
N ASP A 103 -19.34 12.84 -0.01
CA ASP A 103 -18.00 12.61 -0.55
C ASP A 103 -17.84 11.22 -1.20
N ILE A 104 -18.48 11.04 -2.36
CA ILE A 104 -18.58 9.76 -3.08
C ILE A 104 -17.48 9.53 -4.13
N GLY A 105 -16.49 10.43 -4.22
CA GLY A 105 -15.33 10.27 -5.10
C GLY A 105 -15.66 10.01 -6.57
N THR A 106 -15.13 8.93 -7.13
CA THR A 106 -15.34 8.57 -8.54
C THR A 106 -16.79 8.20 -8.87
N ALA A 107 -17.57 7.78 -7.87
CA ALA A 107 -19.00 7.49 -8.06
C ALA A 107 -19.81 8.75 -8.38
N ALA A 108 -19.25 9.97 -8.24
CA ALA A 108 -19.91 11.21 -8.69
C ALA A 108 -20.03 11.36 -10.23
N MET A 109 -19.57 10.38 -11.01
CA MET A 109 -19.62 10.41 -12.46
C MET A 109 -21.06 10.33 -13.00
N THR A 110 -21.56 11.44 -13.55
CA THR A 110 -22.93 11.52 -14.10
C THR A 110 -23.13 10.80 -15.43
N ASP A 111 -22.05 10.55 -16.18
CA ASP A 111 -22.08 9.71 -17.38
C ASP A 111 -22.01 8.23 -16.96
N HIS A 112 -23.18 7.60 -16.83
CA HIS A 112 -23.28 6.21 -16.37
C HIS A 112 -22.56 5.21 -17.30
N GLY A 113 -22.45 5.52 -18.60
CA GLY A 113 -21.71 4.70 -19.55
C GLY A 113 -20.21 4.73 -19.29
N LYS A 114 -19.67 5.92 -18.98
CA LYS A 114 -18.26 6.05 -18.54
C LYS A 114 -18.03 5.46 -17.16
N LEU A 115 -19.00 5.54 -16.25
CA LEU A 115 -18.89 4.95 -14.91
C LEU A 115 -18.84 3.42 -14.99
N GLN A 116 -19.73 2.82 -15.78
CA GLN A 116 -19.65 1.39 -16.09
C GLN A 116 -18.30 1.04 -16.73
N LYS A 117 -17.82 1.86 -17.69
CA LYS A 117 -16.54 1.60 -18.34
C LYS A 117 -15.35 1.70 -17.39
N LEU A 118 -15.39 2.61 -16.43
CA LEU A 118 -14.40 2.73 -15.35
C LEU A 118 -14.36 1.43 -14.53
N ASN A 119 -15.51 0.92 -14.11
CA ASN A 119 -15.61 -0.32 -13.33
C ASN A 119 -15.12 -1.55 -14.13
N GLU A 120 -15.44 -1.63 -15.43
CA GLU A 120 -14.91 -2.66 -16.33
C GLU A 120 -13.38 -2.59 -16.45
N VAL A 121 -12.81 -1.41 -16.71
CA VAL A 121 -11.36 -1.22 -16.86
C VAL A 121 -10.61 -1.57 -15.58
N LEU A 122 -11.13 -1.19 -14.42
CA LEU A 122 -10.56 -1.59 -13.12
C LEU A 122 -10.53 -3.11 -12.97
N SER A 123 -11.65 -3.76 -13.25
CA SER A 123 -11.78 -5.21 -13.16
C SER A 123 -10.86 -5.94 -14.15
N ASP A 124 -10.71 -5.44 -15.37
CA ASP A 124 -9.80 -5.99 -16.39
C ASP A 124 -8.34 -5.89 -15.93
N MET A 125 -7.92 -4.74 -15.39
CA MET A 125 -6.57 -4.57 -14.86
C MET A 125 -6.28 -5.52 -13.69
N GLU A 126 -7.22 -5.67 -12.74
CA GLU A 126 -7.11 -6.60 -11.62
C GLU A 126 -7.03 -8.06 -12.08
N SER A 127 -7.82 -8.44 -13.09
CA SER A 127 -7.81 -9.77 -13.70
C SER A 127 -6.49 -10.08 -14.39
N ILE A 128 -5.94 -9.15 -15.19
CA ILE A 128 -4.62 -9.30 -15.83
C ILE A 128 -3.53 -9.52 -14.77
N TYR A 129 -3.59 -8.80 -13.65
CA TYR A 129 -2.61 -8.94 -12.58
C TYR A 129 -2.73 -10.33 -11.91
N SER A 130 -3.94 -10.69 -11.50
CA SER A 130 -4.20 -11.88 -10.68
C SER A 130 -4.01 -13.20 -11.44
N THR A 131 -4.17 -13.18 -12.76
CA THR A 131 -4.01 -14.36 -13.63
C THR A 131 -2.65 -14.40 -14.36
N GLY A 132 -1.80 -13.39 -14.15
CA GLY A 132 -0.48 -13.28 -14.77
C GLY A 132 0.43 -14.48 -14.44
N LYS A 133 1.17 -14.97 -15.44
CA LYS A 133 2.15 -16.05 -15.29
C LYS A 133 3.44 -15.71 -16.04
N VAL A 134 4.58 -16.03 -15.44
CA VAL A 134 5.91 -15.88 -16.05
C VAL A 134 6.31 -17.21 -16.69
N CYS A 135 6.62 -17.20 -17.98
CA CYS A 135 7.02 -18.42 -18.69
C CYS A 135 8.54 -18.45 -18.92
N PHE A 136 9.21 -19.48 -18.42
CA PHE A 136 10.63 -19.73 -18.66
C PHE A 136 10.88 -20.55 -19.94
N ALA A 137 9.86 -21.30 -20.36
CA ALA A 137 9.77 -22.03 -21.63
C ALA A 137 8.28 -22.12 -22.05
N GLU A 138 7.98 -22.58 -23.27
CA GLU A 138 6.60 -22.62 -23.81
C GLU A 138 5.58 -23.31 -22.89
N ASN A 139 5.98 -24.37 -22.19
CA ASN A 139 5.11 -25.14 -21.30
C ASN A 139 5.47 -25.00 -19.81
N ASP A 140 6.34 -24.06 -19.44
CA ASP A 140 6.74 -23.82 -18.06
C ASP A 140 6.40 -22.39 -17.64
N CYS A 141 5.13 -22.19 -17.30
CA CYS A 141 4.58 -20.91 -16.85
C CYS A 141 4.20 -20.98 -15.37
N LYS A 142 4.71 -20.02 -14.60
CA LYS A 142 4.57 -19.94 -13.14
C LYS A 142 3.76 -18.72 -12.73
N PRO A 143 2.73 -18.86 -11.88
CA PRO A 143 2.02 -17.71 -11.32
C PRO A 143 2.93 -16.89 -10.39
N LEU A 144 2.50 -15.69 -10.03
CA LEU A 144 3.23 -14.88 -9.03
C LEU A 144 3.37 -15.65 -7.71
N ASP A 145 2.23 -16.02 -7.11
CA ASP A 145 2.18 -16.73 -5.83
C ASP A 145 1.80 -18.21 -6.02
N PRO A 146 2.52 -19.14 -5.36
CA PRO A 146 3.75 -18.91 -4.59
C PRO A 146 5.02 -18.93 -5.45
N ASP A 147 4.95 -19.39 -6.71
CA ASP A 147 6.13 -19.81 -7.47
C ASP A 147 7.19 -18.72 -7.71
N ILE A 148 6.78 -17.58 -8.29
CA ILE A 148 7.72 -16.49 -8.59
C ILE A 148 8.14 -15.75 -7.32
N THR A 149 7.22 -15.55 -6.37
CA THR A 149 7.54 -14.99 -5.05
C THR A 149 8.63 -15.83 -4.36
N ARG A 150 8.46 -17.15 -4.28
CA ARG A 150 9.45 -18.08 -3.71
C ARG A 150 10.77 -18.08 -4.49
N LEU A 151 10.73 -17.91 -5.81
CA LEU A 151 11.94 -17.78 -6.62
C LEU A 151 12.77 -16.56 -6.19
N PHE A 152 12.14 -15.41 -5.94
CA PHE A 152 12.84 -14.21 -5.47
C PHE A 152 13.39 -14.39 -4.04
N GLU A 153 12.65 -15.07 -3.18
CA GLU A 153 13.07 -15.31 -1.79
C GLU A 153 14.29 -16.24 -1.69
N THR A 154 14.30 -17.30 -2.49
CA THR A 154 15.25 -18.42 -2.32
C THR A 154 16.40 -18.43 -3.32
N SER A 155 16.21 -17.90 -4.53
CA SER A 155 17.26 -17.94 -5.56
C SER A 155 18.35 -16.91 -5.29
N ARG A 156 19.59 -17.29 -5.60
CA ARG A 156 20.76 -16.40 -5.70
C ARG A 156 21.37 -16.40 -7.11
N ASP A 157 20.59 -16.88 -8.09
CA ASP A 157 20.96 -16.88 -9.51
C ASP A 157 20.49 -15.58 -10.17
N GLU A 158 21.45 -14.68 -10.43
CA GLU A 158 21.22 -13.37 -11.04
C GLU A 158 20.40 -13.44 -12.34
N GLN A 159 20.72 -14.39 -13.21
CA GLN A 159 20.10 -14.50 -14.53
C GLN A 159 18.65 -14.97 -14.40
N LYS A 160 18.39 -15.97 -13.55
CA LYS A 160 17.01 -16.42 -13.28
C LYS A 160 16.15 -15.32 -12.68
N LEU A 161 16.69 -14.59 -11.69
CA LEU A 161 16.00 -13.46 -11.07
C LEU A 161 15.70 -12.37 -12.11
N ARG A 162 16.65 -12.08 -13.01
CA ARG A 162 16.48 -11.07 -14.07
C ARG A 162 15.38 -11.46 -15.06
N ILE A 163 15.35 -12.73 -15.49
CA ILE A 163 14.32 -13.27 -16.38
C ILE A 163 12.95 -13.18 -15.71
N ALA A 164 12.85 -13.62 -14.44
CA ALA A 164 11.59 -13.57 -13.70
C ALA A 164 11.08 -12.13 -13.50
N TRP A 165 11.98 -11.21 -13.14
CA TRP A 165 11.69 -9.79 -12.93
C TRP A 165 11.10 -9.14 -14.18
N LYS A 166 11.75 -9.38 -15.34
CA LYS A 166 11.31 -8.84 -16.63
C LYS A 166 10.03 -9.52 -17.10
N GLY A 167 9.98 -10.84 -17.02
CA GLY A 167 8.85 -11.64 -17.45
C GLY A 167 7.56 -11.24 -16.73
N TRP A 168 7.61 -10.99 -15.42
CA TRP A 168 6.43 -10.52 -14.67
C TRP A 168 5.90 -9.18 -15.21
N ARG A 169 6.80 -8.21 -15.45
CA ARG A 169 6.45 -6.88 -15.99
C ARG A 169 5.90 -6.95 -17.42
N ASP A 170 6.47 -7.83 -18.25
CA ASP A 170 5.98 -8.07 -19.61
C ASP A 170 4.59 -8.72 -19.62
N GLN A 171 4.33 -9.63 -18.68
CA GLN A 171 3.08 -10.41 -18.63
C GLN A 171 1.94 -9.70 -17.91
N THR A 172 2.24 -8.66 -17.13
CA THR A 172 1.26 -7.84 -16.40
C THR A 172 1.30 -6.39 -16.86
N GLY A 173 2.20 -5.57 -16.29
CA GLY A 173 2.27 -4.13 -16.47
C GLY A 173 2.14 -3.70 -17.94
N ARG A 174 2.97 -4.27 -18.84
CA ARG A 174 2.92 -3.97 -20.27
C ARG A 174 1.52 -4.13 -20.89
N LYS A 175 0.74 -5.12 -20.47
CA LYS A 175 -0.62 -5.38 -21.00
C LYS A 175 -1.68 -4.41 -20.46
N MET A 176 -1.38 -3.65 -19.41
CA MET A 176 -2.33 -2.75 -18.76
C MET A 176 -2.09 -1.26 -19.09
N ARG A 177 -1.06 -0.92 -19.85
CA ARG A 177 -0.67 0.48 -20.08
C ARG A 177 -1.80 1.33 -20.67
N ASP A 178 -2.49 0.82 -21.68
CA ASP A 178 -3.58 1.54 -22.36
C ASP A 178 -4.86 1.54 -21.52
N LEU A 179 -5.10 0.45 -20.78
CA LEU A 179 -6.17 0.39 -19.78
C LEU A 179 -5.97 1.45 -18.69
N TYR A 180 -4.74 1.63 -18.21
CA TYR A 180 -4.43 2.64 -17.19
C TYR A 180 -4.61 4.07 -17.71
N THR A 181 -4.27 4.31 -18.98
CA THR A 181 -4.53 5.60 -19.64
C THR A 181 -6.03 5.89 -19.73
N THR A 182 -6.82 4.86 -20.05
CA THR A 182 -8.29 4.93 -20.09
C THR A 182 -8.86 5.19 -18.69
N PHE A 183 -8.40 4.44 -17.68
CA PHE A 183 -8.73 4.64 -16.27
C PHE A 183 -8.47 6.08 -15.82
N HIS A 184 -7.27 6.60 -16.08
CA HIS A 184 -6.89 7.97 -15.73
C HIS A 184 -7.83 9.01 -16.35
N SER A 185 -8.23 8.82 -17.61
CA SER A 185 -9.15 9.74 -18.31
C SER A 185 -10.55 9.81 -17.67
N PHE A 186 -10.94 8.77 -16.93
CA PHE A 186 -12.25 8.66 -16.29
C PHE A 186 -12.22 9.02 -14.80
N CYS A 187 -11.12 8.77 -14.07
CA CYS A 187 -11.13 8.94 -12.62
C CYS A 187 -10.96 10.40 -12.14
N VAL A 188 -10.41 11.30 -12.96
CA VAL A 188 -10.09 12.68 -12.55
C VAL A 188 -11.34 13.58 -12.53
N TYR A 189 -12.12 13.57 -13.60
CA TYR A 189 -13.25 14.49 -13.78
C TYR A 189 -14.32 14.40 -12.66
N PRO A 190 -14.76 13.21 -12.21
CA PRO A 190 -15.75 13.11 -11.12
C PRO A 190 -15.28 13.75 -9.82
N CYS A 191 -14.00 13.58 -9.46
CA CYS A 191 -13.41 14.20 -8.27
C CYS A 191 -13.41 15.73 -8.37
N VAL A 192 -13.23 16.28 -9.57
CA VAL A 192 -13.36 17.72 -9.84
C VAL A 192 -14.79 18.21 -9.65
N CYS A 193 -15.78 17.42 -10.08
CA CYS A 193 -17.19 17.77 -9.88
C CYS A 193 -17.60 17.86 -8.41
N VAL A 194 -16.95 17.10 -7.51
CA VAL A 194 -17.20 17.15 -6.06
C VAL A 194 -16.23 18.06 -5.29
N GLY A 195 -15.45 18.89 -6.01
CA GLY A 195 -14.68 19.99 -5.42
C GLY A 195 -13.20 19.72 -5.17
N TYR A 196 -12.64 18.60 -5.62
CA TYR A 196 -11.21 18.31 -5.54
C TYR A 196 -10.45 18.73 -6.80
N ALA A 197 -9.16 19.05 -6.68
CA ALA A 197 -8.35 19.41 -7.85
C ALA A 197 -8.10 18.22 -8.81
N ASP A 198 -7.97 17.02 -8.24
CA ASP A 198 -7.67 15.77 -8.94
C ASP A 198 -8.00 14.57 -8.03
N THR A 199 -7.96 13.33 -8.57
CA THR A 199 -8.17 12.10 -7.78
C THR A 199 -7.18 11.95 -6.63
N GLY A 200 -5.94 12.39 -6.80
CA GLY A 200 -4.95 12.38 -5.72
C GLY A 200 -5.27 13.36 -4.60
N ALA A 201 -5.84 14.54 -4.91
CA ALA A 201 -6.33 15.49 -3.93
C ALA A 201 -7.51 14.91 -3.12
N TYR A 202 -8.42 14.22 -3.79
CA TYR A 202 -9.47 13.46 -3.12
C TYR A 202 -8.89 12.42 -2.14
N TRP A 203 -7.92 11.59 -2.56
CA TRP A 203 -7.30 10.62 -1.65
C TRP A 203 -6.55 11.25 -0.47
N ARG A 204 -5.85 12.36 -0.69
CA ARG A 204 -5.15 13.07 0.40
C ARG A 204 -6.12 13.71 1.40
N SER A 205 -7.33 14.04 0.98
CA SER A 205 -8.35 14.63 1.87
C SER A 205 -8.76 13.71 3.02
N TRP A 206 -8.60 12.39 2.87
CA TRP A 206 -8.91 11.39 3.90
C TRP A 206 -8.01 11.50 5.14
N TYR A 207 -6.91 12.27 5.05
CA TYR A 207 -6.05 12.61 6.17
C TYR A 207 -6.42 13.92 6.84
N GLU A 208 -7.47 14.62 6.39
CA GLU A 208 -8.03 15.82 7.03
C GLU A 208 -6.96 16.86 7.39
N MET A 209 -5.98 17.01 6.50
CA MET A 209 -4.78 17.83 6.70
C MET A 209 -4.38 18.50 5.38
N ASP A 210 -4.51 19.82 5.32
CA ASP A 210 -4.24 20.60 4.10
C ASP A 210 -2.78 20.47 3.64
N THR A 211 -1.84 20.31 4.57
CA THR A 211 -0.40 20.19 4.33
C THR A 211 0.11 18.75 4.35
N PHE A 212 -0.77 17.76 4.09
CA PHE A 212 -0.43 16.34 4.23
C PHE A 212 0.78 15.92 3.37
N ASP A 213 0.91 16.44 2.15
CA ASP A 213 2.04 16.15 1.26
C ASP A 213 3.39 16.65 1.83
N GLN A 214 3.39 17.81 2.47
CA GLN A 214 4.56 18.36 3.18
C GLN A 214 4.89 17.54 4.42
N GLU A 215 3.88 17.06 5.15
CA GLU A 215 4.06 16.25 6.35
C GLU A 215 4.68 14.89 6.03
N VAL A 216 4.18 14.18 5.01
CA VAL A 216 4.79 12.90 4.59
C VAL A 216 6.22 13.09 4.06
N LYS A 217 6.50 14.21 3.36
CA LYS A 217 7.85 14.57 2.94
C LYS A 217 8.76 14.81 4.14
N ARG A 218 8.31 15.57 5.15
CA ARG A 218 9.06 15.83 6.39
C ARG A 218 9.42 14.52 7.09
N LEU A 219 8.47 13.60 7.23
CA LEU A 219 8.69 12.29 7.85
C LEU A 219 9.70 11.46 7.03
N PHE A 220 9.58 11.45 5.70
CA PHE A 220 10.52 10.73 4.84
C PHE A 220 11.96 11.26 5.00
N GLU A 221 12.15 12.58 4.99
CA GLU A 221 13.48 13.19 5.18
C GLU A 221 14.09 12.87 6.56
N GLN A 222 13.29 12.76 7.61
CA GLN A 222 13.76 12.35 8.94
C GLN A 222 14.24 10.89 8.98
N LEU A 223 13.62 10.02 8.19
CA LEU A 223 13.93 8.59 8.12
C LEU A 223 15.02 8.26 7.10
N LYS A 224 15.24 9.14 6.12
CA LYS A 224 16.19 8.96 5.01
C LYS A 224 17.61 8.57 5.47
N PRO A 225 18.22 9.18 6.51
CA PRO A 225 19.56 8.81 6.94
C PRO A 225 19.70 7.35 7.39
N LEU A 226 18.67 6.78 8.00
CA LEU A 226 18.66 5.36 8.39
C LEU A 226 18.56 4.46 7.15
N TYR A 227 17.71 4.82 6.19
CA TYR A 227 17.60 4.07 4.92
C TYR A 227 18.90 4.11 4.11
N GLU A 228 19.55 5.27 3.98
CA GLU A 228 20.80 5.40 3.23
C GLU A 228 21.92 4.52 3.81
N GLN A 229 22.00 4.40 5.14
CA GLN A 229 22.93 3.51 5.82
C GLN A 229 22.61 2.04 5.57
N LEU A 230 21.32 1.66 5.65
CA LEU A 230 20.90 0.29 5.32
C LEU A 230 21.22 -0.06 3.87
N HIS A 231 20.88 0.84 2.93
CA HIS A 231 21.14 0.67 1.51
C HIS A 231 22.62 0.47 1.21
N ALA A 232 23.49 1.32 1.77
CA ALA A 232 24.93 1.23 1.57
C ALA A 232 25.48 -0.14 2.03
N PHE A 233 25.07 -0.59 3.21
CA PHE A 233 25.47 -1.89 3.76
C PHE A 233 25.03 -3.04 2.86
N VAL A 234 23.76 -3.05 2.46
CA VAL A 234 23.18 -4.08 1.59
C VAL A 234 23.87 -4.09 0.23
N ARG A 235 24.08 -2.92 -0.38
CA ARG A 235 24.80 -2.78 -1.65
C ARG A 235 26.20 -3.39 -1.58
N GLN A 236 26.96 -3.11 -0.52
CA GLN A 236 28.31 -3.65 -0.37
C GLN A 236 28.30 -5.18 -0.26
N ARG A 237 27.36 -5.75 0.51
CA ARG A 237 27.19 -7.21 0.65
C ARG A 237 26.79 -7.87 -0.67
N LEU A 238 25.81 -7.31 -1.38
CA LEU A 238 25.38 -7.86 -2.67
C LEU A 238 26.45 -7.72 -3.76
N LYS A 239 27.25 -6.64 -3.76
CA LYS A 239 28.42 -6.51 -4.64
C LYS A 239 29.44 -7.62 -4.42
N LYS A 240 29.66 -8.04 -3.17
CA LYS A 240 30.54 -9.17 -2.84
C LYS A 240 29.97 -10.50 -3.35
N GLN A 241 28.65 -10.69 -3.22
CA GLN A 241 27.97 -11.92 -3.65
C GLN A 241 27.91 -12.08 -5.17
N TYR A 242 27.49 -11.03 -5.89
CA TYR A 242 27.20 -11.12 -7.33
C TYR A 242 28.30 -10.55 -8.23
N GLY A 243 29.32 -9.92 -7.64
CA GLY A 243 30.40 -9.25 -8.36
C GLY A 243 30.06 -7.80 -8.74
N ALA A 244 31.07 -6.93 -8.69
CA ALA A 244 30.88 -5.49 -8.91
C ALA A 244 30.48 -5.12 -10.36
N ALA A 245 30.72 -6.00 -11.34
CA ALA A 245 30.51 -5.71 -12.76
C ALA A 245 29.04 -5.50 -13.16
N ILE A 246 28.10 -6.09 -12.41
CA ILE A 246 26.66 -5.94 -12.69
C ILE A 246 26.01 -4.75 -11.98
N PHE A 247 26.77 -4.06 -11.11
CA PHE A 247 26.27 -2.89 -10.37
C PHE A 247 26.62 -1.61 -11.14
N PRO A 248 25.69 -0.66 -11.26
CA PRO A 248 25.99 0.62 -11.88
C PRO A 248 26.95 1.45 -11.02
N GLN A 249 27.83 2.21 -11.68
CA GLN A 249 28.76 3.11 -11.01
C GLN A 249 28.06 4.26 -10.27
N THR A 250 26.80 4.54 -10.61
CA THR A 250 25.94 5.53 -9.93
C THR A 250 25.52 5.09 -8.51
N GLY A 251 25.92 3.90 -8.07
CA GLY A 251 25.68 3.44 -6.70
C GLY A 251 24.31 2.80 -6.47
N HIS A 252 23.48 2.65 -7.49
CA HIS A 252 22.18 1.99 -7.34
C HIS A 252 22.32 0.46 -7.18
N ILE A 253 21.34 -0.17 -6.54
CA ILE A 253 21.21 -1.64 -6.48
C ILE A 253 20.31 -2.10 -7.65
N PRO A 254 20.69 -3.12 -8.44
CA PRO A 254 19.78 -3.72 -9.42
C PRO A 254 18.51 -4.27 -8.74
N ALA A 255 17.34 -3.83 -9.20
CA ALA A 255 16.07 -4.02 -8.49
C ALA A 255 15.60 -5.49 -8.36
N HIS A 256 16.19 -6.43 -9.11
CA HIS A 256 15.84 -7.87 -9.06
C HIS A 256 16.64 -8.66 -8.02
N LEU A 257 17.63 -8.06 -7.38
CA LEU A 257 18.53 -8.74 -6.43
C LEU A 257 18.09 -8.66 -4.97
N LEU A 258 16.95 -8.00 -4.71
CA LEU A 258 16.53 -7.58 -3.38
C LEU A 258 15.49 -8.51 -2.75
N GLY A 259 15.50 -9.79 -3.12
CA GLY A 259 14.71 -10.82 -2.45
C GLY A 259 13.19 -10.76 -2.64
N ASN A 260 12.71 -9.80 -3.44
CA ASN A 260 11.29 -9.52 -3.66
C ASN A 260 11.07 -8.94 -5.08
N MET A 261 9.95 -9.30 -5.72
CA MET A 261 9.58 -8.86 -7.09
C MET A 261 9.68 -7.34 -7.33
N TRP A 262 9.40 -6.55 -6.30
CA TRP A 262 9.39 -5.09 -6.34
C TRP A 262 10.52 -4.45 -5.55
N ALA A 263 11.37 -5.24 -4.89
CA ALA A 263 12.36 -4.76 -3.93
C ALA A 263 11.74 -3.91 -2.80
N GLN A 264 10.50 -4.22 -2.40
CA GLN A 264 9.82 -3.47 -1.33
C GLN A 264 10.17 -3.97 0.08
N SER A 265 10.62 -5.22 0.18
CA SER A 265 11.11 -5.88 1.40
C SER A 265 12.33 -6.70 1.01
N TRP A 266 13.36 -6.71 1.84
CA TRP A 266 14.65 -7.36 1.61
C TRP A 266 14.93 -8.47 2.65
N ASN A 267 13.95 -8.83 3.48
CA ASN A 267 14.07 -9.78 4.59
C ASN A 267 14.39 -11.22 4.15
N SER A 268 14.11 -11.61 2.92
CA SER A 268 14.43 -12.96 2.40
C SER A 268 15.93 -13.15 2.11
N LEU A 269 16.73 -12.09 2.25
CA LEU A 269 18.18 -12.09 2.07
C LEU A 269 18.96 -12.14 3.39
N GLN A 270 18.32 -12.56 4.49
CA GLN A 270 18.97 -12.61 5.81
C GLN A 270 20.28 -13.42 5.80
N ASP A 271 20.32 -14.53 5.06
CA ASP A 271 21.53 -15.35 4.83
C ASP A 271 22.74 -14.56 4.32
N LEU A 272 22.52 -13.50 3.54
CA LEU A 272 23.59 -12.65 3.00
C LEU A 272 23.85 -11.40 3.86
N LEU A 273 22.83 -10.94 4.57
CA LEU A 273 22.78 -9.58 5.12
C LEU A 273 22.90 -9.52 6.64
N MET A 274 22.97 -10.65 7.34
CA MET A 274 23.22 -10.62 8.80
C MET A 274 24.57 -9.98 9.15
N PRO A 275 24.58 -9.00 10.08
CA PRO A 275 25.78 -8.47 10.73
C PRO A 275 26.69 -9.55 11.30
N PHE A 276 26.11 -10.50 12.04
CA PHE A 276 26.81 -11.58 12.74
C PHE A 276 26.35 -12.94 12.21
N PRO A 277 26.94 -13.45 11.11
CA PRO A 277 26.48 -14.67 10.43
C PRO A 277 26.74 -15.97 11.22
N SER A 278 27.55 -15.91 12.28
CA SER A 278 27.76 -17.04 13.21
C SER A 278 26.59 -17.26 14.16
N LYS A 279 25.65 -16.31 14.26
CA LYS A 279 24.43 -16.43 15.06
C LYS A 279 23.29 -17.00 14.21
N PRO A 280 22.36 -17.76 14.82
CA PRO A 280 21.17 -18.23 14.11
C PRO A 280 20.37 -17.06 13.52
N ILE A 281 19.79 -17.30 12.34
CA ILE A 281 18.83 -16.38 11.71
C ILE A 281 17.50 -16.50 12.48
N LEU A 282 16.84 -15.36 12.70
CA LEU A 282 15.50 -15.36 13.27
C LEU A 282 14.49 -15.73 12.19
N ASP A 283 14.28 -17.04 12.01
CA ASP A 283 13.24 -17.59 11.17
C ASP A 283 12.63 -18.82 11.84
N VAL A 284 11.34 -18.74 12.15
CA VAL A 284 10.59 -19.82 12.83
C VAL A 284 9.89 -20.77 11.86
N THR A 285 10.09 -20.60 10.55
CA THR A 285 9.43 -21.41 9.50
C THR A 285 9.67 -22.91 9.69
N GLU A 286 10.92 -23.34 9.88
CA GLU A 286 11.24 -24.76 10.06
C GLU A 286 10.62 -25.34 11.34
N GLU A 287 10.59 -24.55 12.43
CA GLU A 287 10.00 -24.98 13.69
C GLU A 287 8.47 -25.06 13.60
N MET A 288 7.81 -24.12 12.91
CA MET A 288 6.37 -24.19 12.61
C MET A 288 6.02 -25.44 11.81
N VAL A 289 6.80 -25.77 10.77
CA VAL A 289 6.62 -26.99 9.97
C VAL A 289 6.80 -28.24 10.83
N LYS A 290 7.86 -28.28 11.65
CA LYS A 290 8.13 -29.38 12.58
C LYS A 290 7.01 -29.58 13.61
N GLN A 291 6.42 -28.49 14.10
CA GLN A 291 5.27 -28.50 14.99
C GLN A 291 3.92 -28.72 14.26
N LYS A 292 3.95 -28.93 12.93
CA LYS A 292 2.78 -29.20 12.09
C LYS A 292 1.74 -28.08 12.10
N TYR A 293 2.20 -26.83 12.06
CA TYR A 293 1.32 -25.68 11.88
C TYR A 293 0.52 -25.81 10.57
N THR A 294 -0.72 -25.38 10.63
CA THR A 294 -1.62 -25.23 9.47
C THR A 294 -1.92 -23.74 9.27
N PRO A 295 -2.43 -23.32 8.10
CA PRO A 295 -2.89 -21.95 7.91
C PRO A 295 -3.85 -21.50 9.01
N ARG A 296 -4.84 -22.33 9.34
CA ARG A 296 -5.76 -22.06 10.45
C ARG A 296 -5.05 -21.86 11.79
N LYS A 297 -4.05 -22.70 12.11
CA LYS A 297 -3.30 -22.55 13.37
C LYS A 297 -2.53 -21.24 13.45
N ILE A 298 -2.02 -20.72 12.33
CA ILE A 298 -1.37 -19.40 12.26
C ILE A 298 -2.36 -18.30 12.68
N PHE A 299 -3.58 -18.32 12.13
CA PHE A 299 -4.63 -17.36 12.52
C PHE A 299 -5.09 -17.56 13.97
N GLU A 300 -5.16 -18.80 14.47
CA GLU A 300 -5.49 -19.06 15.88
C GLU A 300 -4.44 -18.49 16.84
N VAL A 301 -3.15 -18.55 16.49
CA VAL A 301 -2.07 -17.90 17.26
C VAL A 301 -2.26 -16.39 17.29
N SER A 302 -2.70 -15.80 16.17
CA SER A 302 -3.02 -14.36 16.12
C SER A 302 -4.23 -14.00 16.97
N ASP A 303 -5.33 -14.75 16.88
CA ASP A 303 -6.51 -14.58 17.72
C ASP A 303 -6.16 -14.69 19.22
N ASP A 304 -5.30 -15.64 19.60
CA ASP A 304 -4.79 -15.78 20.96
C ASP A 304 -4.01 -14.54 21.43
N PHE A 305 -3.21 -13.91 20.55
CA PHE A 305 -2.53 -12.65 20.85
C PHE A 305 -3.53 -11.54 21.18
N PHE A 306 -4.53 -11.32 20.32
CA PHE A 306 -5.54 -10.27 20.54
C PHE A 306 -6.38 -10.53 21.80
N LYS A 307 -6.80 -11.78 22.05
CA LYS A 307 -7.47 -12.17 23.29
C LYS A 307 -6.61 -11.93 24.53
N SER A 308 -5.29 -12.12 24.45
CA SER A 308 -4.36 -11.83 25.56
C SER A 308 -4.38 -10.36 25.97
N LEU A 309 -4.68 -9.46 25.03
CA LEU A 309 -4.83 -8.03 25.27
C LEU A 309 -6.24 -7.68 25.81
N GLY A 310 -7.15 -8.65 25.92
CA GLY A 310 -8.55 -8.42 26.25
C GLY A 310 -9.38 -7.83 25.11
N MET A 311 -8.96 -8.04 23.86
CA MET A 311 -9.70 -7.64 22.66
C MET A 311 -10.74 -8.70 22.26
N ILE A 312 -11.43 -8.50 21.13
CA ILE A 312 -12.64 -9.25 20.78
C ILE A 312 -12.24 -10.53 20.05
N GLU A 313 -12.51 -11.69 20.67
CA GLU A 313 -12.34 -13.00 20.01
C GLU A 313 -13.01 -13.04 18.62
N MET A 314 -12.32 -13.65 17.65
CA MET A 314 -12.84 -13.81 16.31
C MET A 314 -14.20 -14.55 16.29
N PRO A 315 -15.25 -13.97 15.66
CA PRO A 315 -16.56 -14.61 15.57
C PRO A 315 -16.52 -15.97 14.88
N PHE A 316 -17.47 -16.86 15.21
CA PHE A 316 -17.60 -18.16 14.54
C PHE A 316 -17.71 -18.04 13.00
N GLU A 317 -18.42 -17.02 12.51
CA GLU A 317 -18.57 -16.78 11.07
C GLU A 317 -17.23 -16.51 10.36
N PHE A 318 -16.28 -15.85 11.03
CA PHE A 318 -14.94 -15.59 10.50
C PHE A 318 -14.24 -16.89 10.12
N TRP A 319 -14.21 -17.86 11.04
CA TRP A 319 -13.56 -19.15 10.81
C TRP A 319 -14.24 -19.99 9.74
N ASN A 320 -15.56 -19.86 9.61
CA ASN A 320 -16.35 -20.66 8.67
C ASN A 320 -16.33 -20.10 7.24
N LYS A 321 -16.21 -18.77 7.08
CA LYS A 321 -16.35 -18.11 5.77
C LYS A 321 -15.04 -17.57 5.18
N SER A 322 -13.98 -17.41 5.97
CA SER A 322 -12.68 -16.93 5.49
C SER A 322 -11.98 -17.92 4.55
N MET A 323 -11.22 -17.39 3.61
CA MET A 323 -10.32 -18.17 2.75
C MET A 323 -8.90 -18.05 3.30
N LEU A 324 -8.54 -18.93 4.24
CA LEU A 324 -7.24 -18.90 4.92
C LEU A 324 -6.13 -19.63 4.16
N GLU A 325 -6.48 -20.36 3.10
CA GLU A 325 -5.55 -21.09 2.24
C GLU A 325 -6.04 -21.10 0.79
N ARG A 326 -5.13 -21.34 -0.16
CA ARG A 326 -5.48 -21.38 -1.57
C ARG A 326 -6.35 -22.61 -1.88
N PRO A 327 -7.56 -22.44 -2.43
CA PRO A 327 -8.41 -23.57 -2.80
C PRO A 327 -7.87 -24.31 -4.04
N ALA A 328 -8.03 -25.63 -4.06
CA ALA A 328 -7.73 -26.42 -5.24
C ALA A 328 -8.75 -26.14 -6.38
N GLY A 329 -8.25 -26.03 -7.61
CA GLY A 329 -9.09 -25.94 -8.82
C GLY A 329 -9.81 -24.60 -9.05
N ARG A 330 -9.46 -23.54 -8.32
CA ARG A 330 -10.01 -22.18 -8.52
C ARG A 330 -8.89 -21.15 -8.67
N GLU A 331 -9.06 -20.23 -9.61
CA GLU A 331 -8.24 -19.02 -9.68
C GLU A 331 -8.81 -17.99 -8.69
N VAL A 332 -7.93 -17.36 -7.91
CA VAL A 332 -8.29 -16.46 -6.80
C VAL A 332 -7.30 -15.30 -6.75
N VAL A 333 -7.73 -14.18 -6.16
CA VAL A 333 -6.81 -13.09 -5.81
C VAL A 333 -6.07 -13.50 -4.54
N CYS A 334 -4.81 -13.90 -4.66
CA CYS A 334 -4.03 -14.40 -3.51
C CYS A 334 -3.50 -13.32 -2.57
N HIS A 335 -3.42 -12.06 -3.02
CA HIS A 335 -2.98 -10.95 -2.17
C HIS A 335 -3.84 -10.87 -0.91
N ALA A 336 -3.19 -10.85 0.27
CA ALA A 336 -3.88 -10.84 1.55
C ALA A 336 -4.81 -9.62 1.67
N SER A 337 -6.01 -9.82 2.21
CA SER A 337 -6.94 -8.75 2.54
C SER A 337 -7.99 -9.17 3.57
N ALA A 338 -8.41 -8.20 4.38
CA ALA A 338 -9.49 -8.29 5.34
C ALA A 338 -10.76 -7.57 4.84
N TRP A 339 -11.93 -8.12 5.16
CA TRP A 339 -13.22 -7.72 4.60
C TRP A 339 -14.27 -7.52 5.71
N ASP A 340 -14.87 -6.33 5.77
CA ASP A 340 -16.10 -6.05 6.52
C ASP A 340 -17.30 -6.16 5.56
N PHE A 341 -18.26 -7.04 5.87
CA PHE A 341 -19.48 -7.21 5.07
C PHE A 341 -20.61 -6.24 5.50
N TYR A 342 -20.28 -5.23 6.29
CA TYR A 342 -21.10 -4.09 6.70
C TYR A 342 -22.36 -4.42 7.51
N ASN A 343 -22.58 -5.67 7.89
CA ASN A 343 -23.73 -6.12 8.68
C ASN A 343 -23.43 -6.27 10.19
N GLY A 344 -22.21 -5.91 10.61
CA GLY A 344 -21.74 -5.96 12.00
C GLY A 344 -21.50 -7.37 12.56
N ARG A 345 -21.53 -8.41 11.72
CA ARG A 345 -21.44 -9.83 12.10
C ARG A 345 -20.44 -10.62 11.27
N ASP A 346 -20.40 -10.36 9.97
CA ASP A 346 -19.62 -11.12 9.00
C ASP A 346 -18.35 -10.35 8.63
N PHE A 347 -17.23 -10.92 9.03
CA PHE A 347 -15.89 -10.39 8.80
C PHE A 347 -15.03 -11.55 8.30
N ARG A 348 -14.22 -11.34 7.26
CA ARG A 348 -13.47 -12.42 6.62
C ARG A 348 -12.06 -11.98 6.24
N VAL A 349 -11.13 -12.93 6.22
CA VAL A 349 -9.80 -12.76 5.60
C VAL A 349 -9.68 -13.64 4.37
N LYS A 350 -9.03 -13.11 3.34
CA LYS A 350 -8.67 -13.82 2.10
C LYS A 350 -7.15 -13.79 1.91
N GLN A 351 -6.47 -14.89 2.24
CA GLN A 351 -5.01 -15.03 2.12
C GLN A 351 -4.62 -16.44 1.65
N CYS A 352 -3.73 -16.52 0.66
CA CYS A 352 -3.12 -17.79 0.24
C CYS A 352 -1.94 -18.15 1.17
N THR A 353 -2.24 -18.54 2.41
CA THR A 353 -1.25 -18.70 3.48
C THR A 353 -0.37 -19.95 3.30
N ASP A 354 0.92 -19.73 3.09
CA ASP A 354 1.98 -20.73 3.31
C ASP A 354 2.46 -20.73 4.77
N ILE A 355 3.03 -21.85 5.23
CA ILE A 355 3.60 -21.99 6.58
C ILE A 355 4.98 -21.36 6.64
N THR A 356 5.05 -20.05 6.85
CA THR A 356 6.29 -19.27 6.97
C THR A 356 6.18 -18.21 8.07
N MET A 357 7.31 -17.71 8.58
CA MET A 357 7.34 -16.58 9.51
C MET A 357 6.74 -15.31 8.89
N ASP A 358 6.97 -15.05 7.60
CA ASP A 358 6.40 -13.89 6.90
C ASP A 358 4.86 -13.95 6.87
N HIS A 359 4.28 -15.13 6.65
CA HIS A 359 2.84 -15.30 6.70
C HIS A 359 2.27 -15.36 8.13
N LEU A 360 3.07 -15.74 9.13
CA LEU A 360 2.72 -15.53 10.53
C LEU A 360 2.54 -14.03 10.83
N SER A 361 3.48 -13.20 10.38
CA SER A 361 3.38 -11.73 10.50
C SER A 361 2.19 -11.17 9.71
N THR A 362 2.01 -11.62 8.46
CA THR A 362 0.90 -11.19 7.60
C THR A 362 -0.46 -11.55 8.21
N ALA A 363 -0.60 -12.74 8.80
CA ALA A 363 -1.85 -13.11 9.48
C ALA A 363 -2.18 -12.17 10.65
N HIS A 364 -1.18 -11.74 11.43
CA HIS A 364 -1.38 -10.74 12.50
C HIS A 364 -1.75 -9.37 11.93
N HIS A 365 -1.17 -8.98 10.79
CA HIS A 365 -1.56 -7.76 10.09
C HIS A 365 -3.05 -7.78 9.71
N GLU A 366 -3.49 -8.82 8.99
CA GLU A 366 -4.87 -8.96 8.52
C GLU A 366 -5.86 -9.09 9.69
N MET A 367 -5.50 -9.81 10.74
CA MET A 367 -6.31 -9.95 11.95
C MET A 367 -6.45 -8.62 12.70
N GLY A 368 -5.45 -7.74 12.64
CA GLY A 368 -5.58 -6.37 13.16
C GLY A 368 -6.62 -5.53 12.43
N HIS A 369 -6.80 -5.74 11.13
CA HIS A 369 -7.92 -5.13 10.40
C HIS A 369 -9.28 -5.68 10.89
N ILE A 370 -9.40 -7.01 11.06
CA ILE A 370 -10.63 -7.62 11.57
C ILE A 370 -10.96 -7.12 12.98
N GLU A 371 -9.96 -7.01 13.85
CA GLU A 371 -10.14 -6.40 15.17
C GLU A 371 -10.62 -4.96 15.07
N TYR A 372 -10.05 -4.14 14.18
CA TYR A 372 -10.57 -2.79 13.98
C TYR A 372 -12.05 -2.81 13.54
N PHE A 373 -12.42 -3.71 12.62
CA PHE A 373 -13.82 -3.91 12.20
C PHE A 373 -14.74 -4.23 13.37
N LEU A 374 -14.32 -5.16 14.22
CA LEU A 374 -15.08 -5.58 15.41
C LEU A 374 -15.25 -4.44 16.41
N GLN A 375 -14.23 -3.61 16.61
CA GLN A 375 -14.25 -2.52 17.58
C GLN A 375 -15.23 -1.40 17.19
N TYR A 376 -15.27 -1.02 15.90
CA TYR A 376 -16.16 0.05 15.44
C TYR A 376 -17.50 -0.43 14.87
N ARG A 377 -17.81 -1.73 14.91
CA ARG A 377 -19.02 -2.31 14.27
C ARG A 377 -20.35 -1.68 14.72
N ASN A 378 -20.38 -1.01 15.87
CA ASN A 378 -21.56 -0.35 16.41
C ASN A 378 -21.67 1.14 16.03
N GLN A 379 -20.67 1.69 15.33
CA GLN A 379 -20.74 3.04 14.77
C GLN A 379 -21.74 3.07 13.59
N PRO A 380 -22.34 4.26 13.30
CA PRO A 380 -22.97 4.53 12.01
C PRO A 380 -22.07 4.06 10.86
N LEU A 381 -22.64 3.53 9.78
CA LEU A 381 -21.85 2.87 8.73
C LEU A 381 -20.80 3.80 8.13
N VAL A 382 -21.13 5.08 7.96
CA VAL A 382 -20.20 6.11 7.46
C VAL A 382 -18.97 6.34 8.35
N PHE A 383 -19.00 5.90 9.61
CA PHE A 383 -17.88 5.99 10.54
C PHE A 383 -17.13 4.67 10.74
N ARG A 384 -17.57 3.57 10.10
CA ARG A 384 -16.88 2.28 10.12
C ARG A 384 -15.70 2.27 9.14
N ASP A 385 -14.69 3.05 9.51
CA ASP A 385 -13.40 3.15 8.84
C ASP A 385 -12.36 3.55 9.90
N GLY A 386 -11.07 3.43 9.58
CA GLY A 386 -10.00 3.90 10.43
C GLY A 386 -10.06 5.41 10.63
N ALA A 387 -9.45 5.92 11.70
CA ALA A 387 -9.41 7.36 11.97
C ALA A 387 -8.84 8.14 10.76
N ASN A 388 -7.82 7.56 10.11
CA ASN A 388 -7.45 7.78 8.71
C ASN A 388 -6.95 6.44 8.13
N PRO A 389 -6.69 6.34 6.81
CA PRO A 389 -6.28 5.08 6.19
C PRO A 389 -5.00 4.47 6.78
N GLY A 390 -4.06 5.30 7.26
CA GLY A 390 -2.82 4.83 7.88
C GLY A 390 -3.01 4.20 9.26
N PHE A 391 -4.07 4.57 9.99
CA PHE A 391 -4.42 3.91 11.26
C PHE A 391 -4.83 2.46 11.01
N HIS A 392 -5.64 2.21 9.97
CA HIS A 392 -6.14 0.88 9.67
C HIS A 392 -4.99 -0.12 9.46
N GLU A 393 -3.98 0.33 8.71
CA GLU A 393 -2.75 -0.38 8.40
C GLU A 393 -1.77 -0.49 9.58
N ALA A 394 -1.79 0.48 10.51
CA ALA A 394 -0.87 0.50 11.65
C ALA A 394 -1.27 -0.47 12.77
N VAL A 395 -2.56 -0.80 12.89
CA VAL A 395 -3.09 -1.62 13.99
C VAL A 395 -2.67 -3.09 13.84
N GLY A 396 -2.69 -3.64 12.63
CA GLY A 396 -2.13 -4.96 12.39
C GLY A 396 -0.62 -4.99 12.64
N ASP A 397 0.07 -4.01 12.09
CA ASP A 397 1.53 -3.94 12.17
C ASP A 397 2.08 -3.70 13.58
N VAL A 398 1.37 -2.96 14.44
CA VAL A 398 1.83 -2.73 15.83
C VAL A 398 1.85 -4.02 16.65
N ILE A 399 0.94 -4.94 16.34
CA ILE A 399 0.88 -6.27 16.97
C ILE A 399 2.02 -7.13 16.45
N SER A 400 2.23 -7.15 15.13
CA SER A 400 3.35 -7.88 14.52
C SER A 400 4.72 -7.47 15.10
N LEU A 401 4.92 -6.19 15.47
CA LEU A 401 6.15 -5.74 16.14
C LEU A 401 6.43 -6.46 17.48
N SER A 402 5.41 -6.84 18.25
CA SER A 402 5.59 -7.62 19.48
C SER A 402 5.73 -9.12 19.19
N VAL A 403 4.95 -9.63 18.22
CA VAL A 403 4.95 -11.05 17.83
C VAL A 403 6.30 -11.49 17.28
N GLU A 404 6.96 -10.64 16.49
CA GLU A 404 8.24 -10.92 15.85
C GLU A 404 9.43 -10.85 16.83
N THR A 405 9.22 -10.37 18.06
CA THR A 405 10.32 -10.33 19.03
C THR A 405 10.80 -11.74 19.38
N PRO A 406 12.13 -11.97 19.49
CA PRO A 406 12.66 -13.26 19.92
C PRO A 406 12.06 -13.74 21.26
N LYS A 407 11.80 -12.80 22.17
CA LYS A 407 11.15 -13.04 23.46
C LYS A 407 9.74 -13.63 23.30
N HIS A 408 8.93 -13.07 22.41
CA HIS A 408 7.59 -13.58 22.15
C HIS A 408 7.64 -14.95 21.48
N LEU A 409 8.43 -15.09 20.41
CA LEU A 409 8.59 -16.34 19.67
C LEU A 409 9.08 -17.49 20.57
N ASN A 410 9.99 -17.19 21.52
CA ASN A 410 10.39 -18.15 22.54
C ASN A 410 9.24 -18.53 23.49
N LYS A 411 8.47 -17.54 23.95
CA LYS A 411 7.32 -17.73 24.86
C LYS A 411 6.21 -18.58 24.26
N ILE A 412 5.95 -18.47 22.97
CA ILE A 412 4.97 -19.30 22.25
C ILE A 412 5.57 -20.63 21.73
N GLY A 413 6.83 -20.92 22.06
CA GLY A 413 7.48 -22.19 21.74
C GLY A 413 8.03 -22.33 20.32
N LEU A 414 8.09 -21.25 19.54
CA LEU A 414 8.59 -21.26 18.17
C LEU A 414 10.11 -20.99 18.06
N LEU A 415 10.74 -20.50 19.13
CA LEU A 415 12.18 -20.23 19.16
C LEU A 415 12.85 -20.94 20.36
N PRO A 416 12.97 -22.28 20.33
CA PRO A 416 13.58 -23.03 21.43
C PRO A 416 15.08 -22.72 21.56
N ASN A 417 15.59 -22.64 22.78
CA ASN A 417 17.02 -22.43 23.10
C ASN A 417 17.60 -21.08 22.62
N TYR A 418 16.77 -20.04 22.47
CA TYR A 418 17.26 -18.68 22.19
C TYR A 418 18.12 -18.16 23.34
N VAL A 419 19.28 -17.58 23.01
CA VAL A 419 20.13 -16.85 23.94
C VAL A 419 20.14 -15.41 23.48
N GLU A 420 19.66 -14.52 24.35
CA GLU A 420 19.64 -13.08 24.11
C GLU A 420 21.05 -12.51 24.38
N ASP A 421 21.66 -11.97 23.34
CA ASP A 421 22.89 -11.18 23.41
C ASP A 421 22.89 -10.03 22.39
N ASN A 422 23.88 -9.15 22.52
CA ASN A 422 23.96 -7.95 21.68
C ASN A 422 24.13 -8.27 20.17
N GLU A 423 24.77 -9.37 19.81
CA GLU A 423 24.90 -9.75 18.39
C GLU A 423 23.57 -10.27 17.84
N THR A 424 22.81 -11.04 18.62
CA THR A 424 21.46 -11.47 18.26
C THR A 424 20.49 -10.31 18.17
N ASP A 425 20.60 -9.31 19.03
CA ASP A 425 19.76 -8.10 19.00
C ASP A 425 20.02 -7.28 17.73
N ILE A 426 21.29 -7.11 17.35
CA ILE A 426 21.65 -6.41 16.10
C ILE A 426 21.19 -7.21 14.87
N ASN A 427 21.28 -8.53 14.87
CA ASN A 427 20.73 -9.37 13.80
C ASN A 427 19.20 -9.24 13.72
N PHE A 428 18.49 -9.27 14.85
CA PHE A 428 17.04 -9.04 14.90
C PHE A 428 16.68 -7.67 14.33
N LEU A 429 17.33 -6.61 14.79
CA LEU A 429 17.11 -5.26 14.27
C LEU A 429 17.42 -5.17 12.77
N MET A 430 18.46 -5.85 12.27
CA MET A 430 18.72 -5.93 10.84
C MET A 430 17.56 -6.60 10.10
N ALA A 431 17.07 -7.75 10.57
CA ALA A 431 15.93 -8.43 9.95
C ALA A 431 14.70 -7.52 9.89
N MET A 432 14.39 -6.83 11.00
CA MET A 432 13.34 -5.82 11.06
C MET A 432 13.58 -4.66 10.10
N ALA A 433 14.82 -4.18 9.94
CA ALA A 433 15.14 -3.06 9.05
C ALA A 433 15.02 -3.44 7.56
N LEU A 434 15.41 -4.66 7.20
CA LEU A 434 15.27 -5.19 5.84
C LEU A 434 13.80 -5.28 5.41
N GLN A 435 12.86 -5.36 6.34
CA GLN A 435 11.42 -5.28 6.06
C GLN A 435 10.89 -3.85 6.21
N LYS A 436 11.09 -3.23 7.38
CA LYS A 436 10.44 -1.99 7.77
C LYS A 436 11.10 -0.75 7.17
N ILE A 437 12.43 -0.66 7.22
CA ILE A 437 13.18 0.50 6.71
C ILE A 437 13.31 0.45 5.19
N ALA A 438 13.58 -0.73 4.63
CA ALA A 438 13.68 -0.94 3.18
C ALA A 438 12.40 -0.55 2.42
N PHE A 439 11.24 -0.70 3.07
CA PHE A 439 9.94 -0.35 2.52
C PHE A 439 9.69 1.15 2.41
N LEU A 440 10.25 1.97 3.30
CA LEU A 440 9.85 3.38 3.45
C LEU A 440 9.93 4.19 2.15
N PRO A 441 11.01 4.15 1.35
CA PRO A 441 11.04 4.88 0.09
C PRO A 441 10.05 4.32 -0.93
N PHE A 442 9.82 3.01 -0.93
CA PHE A 442 8.83 2.38 -1.80
C PHE A 442 7.39 2.77 -1.43
N GLY A 443 7.06 2.72 -0.14
CA GLY A 443 5.79 3.18 0.43
C GLY A 443 5.50 4.65 0.10
N TYR A 444 6.54 5.48 0.09
CA TYR A 444 6.43 6.90 -0.26
C TYR A 444 6.27 7.14 -1.77
N LEU A 445 7.10 6.50 -2.60
CA LEU A 445 7.23 6.84 -4.02
C LEU A 445 6.01 6.45 -4.88
N ILE A 446 5.28 5.38 -4.53
CA ILE A 446 4.14 4.92 -5.34
C ILE A 446 3.10 6.03 -5.50
N ASP A 447 2.77 6.71 -4.40
CA ASP A 447 1.78 7.77 -4.43
C ASP A 447 2.35 9.10 -4.90
N GLN A 448 3.66 9.35 -4.77
CA GLN A 448 4.26 10.46 -5.50
C GLN A 448 4.07 10.28 -7.02
N TRP A 449 4.28 9.07 -7.54
CA TRP A 449 4.03 8.76 -8.94
C TRP A 449 2.55 8.94 -9.30
N ARG A 450 1.63 8.27 -8.57
CA ARG A 450 0.19 8.34 -8.90
C ARG A 450 -0.39 9.74 -8.75
N TRP A 451 -0.01 10.51 -7.72
CA TRP A 451 -0.43 11.89 -7.57
C TRP A 451 0.07 12.77 -8.73
N SER A 452 1.29 12.54 -9.23
CA SER A 452 1.78 13.25 -10.42
C SER A 452 1.00 12.90 -11.68
N VAL A 453 0.56 11.63 -11.83
CA VAL A 453 -0.29 11.17 -12.93
C VAL A 453 -1.67 11.82 -12.83
N PHE A 454 -2.34 11.76 -11.67
CA PHE A 454 -3.67 12.36 -11.50
C PHE A 454 -3.68 13.88 -11.71
N LYS A 455 -2.60 14.57 -11.31
CA LYS A 455 -2.40 16.00 -11.59
C LYS A 455 -2.09 16.33 -13.06
N GLY A 456 -1.85 15.32 -13.90
CA GLY A 456 -1.45 15.50 -15.30
C GLY A 456 0.00 15.95 -15.51
N VAL A 457 0.82 15.97 -14.45
CA VAL A 457 2.26 16.28 -14.53
C VAL A 457 2.98 15.16 -15.28
N THR A 458 2.71 13.91 -14.91
CA THR A 458 3.22 12.74 -15.61
C THR A 458 2.24 12.33 -16.70
N LYS A 459 2.62 12.57 -17.95
CA LYS A 459 1.83 12.17 -19.13
C LYS A 459 1.98 10.68 -19.40
N ALA A 460 1.04 10.10 -20.13
CA ALA A 460 1.11 8.70 -20.54
C ALA A 460 2.40 8.36 -21.31
N SER A 461 2.94 9.31 -22.07
CA SER A 461 4.23 9.19 -22.77
C SER A 461 5.45 9.07 -21.86
N ASP A 462 5.30 9.29 -20.55
CA ASP A 462 6.41 9.35 -19.59
C ASP A 462 6.10 8.55 -18.31
N TYR A 463 5.09 7.67 -18.35
CA TYR A 463 4.67 6.90 -17.18
C TYR A 463 5.83 6.08 -16.62
N ASN A 464 6.54 5.35 -17.48
CA ASN A 464 7.57 4.44 -17.03
C ASN A 464 8.87 5.18 -16.67
N LYS A 465 9.20 6.24 -17.40
CA LYS A 465 10.31 7.16 -17.10
C LYS A 465 10.14 7.80 -15.73
N ALA A 466 8.99 8.40 -15.45
CA ALA A 466 8.72 9.05 -14.18
C ALA A 466 8.77 8.04 -13.01
N TRP A 467 8.27 6.83 -13.23
CA TRP A 467 8.37 5.74 -12.26
C TRP A 467 9.82 5.42 -11.92
N TRP A 468 10.68 5.24 -12.92
CA TRP A 468 12.09 4.93 -12.70
C TRP A 468 12.91 6.08 -12.14
N ASN A 469 12.58 7.33 -12.47
CA ASN A 469 13.19 8.50 -11.84
C ASN A 469 12.93 8.50 -10.32
N LEU A 470 11.70 8.20 -9.90
CA LEU A 470 11.37 8.09 -8.48
C LEU A 470 12.06 6.90 -7.80
N ARG A 471 12.09 5.73 -8.45
CA ARG A 471 12.78 4.54 -7.95
C ARG A 471 14.30 4.75 -7.79
N CYS A 472 14.93 5.38 -8.77
CA CYS A 472 16.35 5.73 -8.71
C CYS A 472 16.60 6.79 -7.63
N GLY A 473 15.90 7.94 -7.68
CA GLY A 473 16.14 9.05 -6.76
C GLY A 473 15.80 8.76 -5.29
N LEU A 474 14.65 8.14 -5.01
CA LEU A 474 14.18 7.94 -3.63
C LEU A 474 14.67 6.62 -3.03
N GLN A 475 14.69 5.54 -3.82
CA GLN A 475 15.01 4.20 -3.33
C GLN A 475 16.45 3.77 -3.68
N GLY A 476 17.14 4.42 -4.61
CA GLY A 476 18.50 4.02 -4.96
C GLY A 476 18.57 2.66 -5.65
N VAL A 477 17.51 2.30 -6.38
CA VAL A 477 17.45 1.05 -7.17
C VAL A 477 17.31 1.35 -8.65
N SER A 478 17.91 0.51 -9.49
CA SER A 478 17.90 0.67 -10.95
C SER A 478 17.28 -0.55 -11.65
N PRO A 479 16.67 -0.39 -12.83
CA PRO A 479 16.19 -1.52 -13.59
C PRO A 479 17.36 -2.37 -14.11
N PRO A 480 17.27 -3.71 -14.02
CA PRO A 480 18.36 -4.60 -14.46
C PRO A 480 18.43 -4.84 -15.97
N VAL A 481 17.46 -4.31 -16.70
CA VAL A 481 17.40 -4.29 -18.16
C VAL A 481 16.90 -2.91 -18.60
N PRO A 482 17.32 -2.41 -19.77
CA PRO A 482 16.81 -1.14 -20.30
C PRO A 482 15.28 -1.14 -20.37
N ARG A 483 14.67 -0.01 -19.99
CA ARG A 483 13.21 0.18 -20.05
C ARG A 483 12.85 1.24 -21.09
N SER A 484 11.64 1.13 -21.59
CA SER A 484 11.04 2.06 -22.56
C SER A 484 9.62 2.45 -22.12
N GLU A 485 8.93 3.25 -22.93
CA GLU A 485 7.53 3.61 -22.70
C GLU A 485 6.54 2.59 -23.30
N GLU A 486 7.03 1.54 -23.97
CA GLU A 486 6.23 0.33 -24.22
C GLU A 486 6.01 -0.46 -22.92
N ASP A 487 6.88 -0.26 -21.93
CA ASP A 487 6.76 -0.88 -20.62
C ASP A 487 5.85 -0.04 -19.71
N PHE A 488 5.21 -0.71 -18.75
CA PHE A 488 4.42 -0.06 -17.70
C PHE A 488 4.68 -0.78 -16.38
N ASP A 489 5.90 -0.64 -15.87
CA ASP A 489 6.37 -1.29 -14.65
C ASP A 489 5.54 -0.99 -13.39
N PRO A 490 4.93 0.21 -13.18
CA PRO A 490 4.01 0.40 -12.05
C PRO A 490 2.81 -0.56 -12.10
N GLY A 491 2.26 -0.88 -13.28
CA GLY A 491 1.16 -1.83 -13.42
C GLY A 491 1.49 -3.26 -12.99
N ALA A 492 2.77 -3.59 -12.80
CA ALA A 492 3.22 -4.88 -12.28
C ALA A 492 3.19 -4.96 -10.75
N LYS A 493 2.65 -3.97 -10.03
CA LYS A 493 2.43 -3.96 -8.57
C LYS A 493 0.93 -3.84 -8.25
N TYR A 494 0.37 -4.82 -7.53
CA TYR A 494 -1.07 -5.00 -7.27
C TYR A 494 -1.89 -3.71 -7.03
N HIS A 495 -1.41 -2.82 -6.16
CA HIS A 495 -2.13 -1.62 -5.75
C HIS A 495 -2.34 -0.59 -6.88
N ILE A 496 -1.60 -0.69 -7.99
CA ILE A 496 -1.81 0.13 -9.19
C ILE A 496 -3.06 -0.33 -9.95
N PRO A 497 -3.16 -1.59 -10.45
CA PRO A 497 -4.37 -2.10 -11.10
C PRO A 497 -5.57 -2.24 -10.14
N GLY A 498 -5.34 -2.61 -8.88
CA GLY A 498 -6.38 -2.68 -7.84
C GLY A 498 -6.77 -1.32 -7.25
N ASN A 499 -6.29 -0.22 -7.83
CA ASN A 499 -6.63 1.17 -7.47
C ASN A 499 -6.67 1.48 -5.96
N THR A 500 -5.74 0.93 -5.19
CA THR A 500 -5.72 1.05 -3.73
C THR A 500 -4.70 2.12 -3.31
N PRO A 501 -5.08 3.22 -2.63
CA PRO A 501 -4.19 4.23 -2.03
C PRO A 501 -2.97 3.62 -1.31
N TYR A 502 -1.74 4.05 -1.60
CA TYR A 502 -0.51 3.39 -1.12
C TYR A 502 0.17 4.16 0.01
N ILE A 503 -0.04 5.47 0.10
CA ILE A 503 0.56 6.31 1.15
C ILE A 503 0.12 5.87 2.56
N ARG A 504 -1.00 5.13 2.67
CA ARG A 504 -1.46 4.48 3.90
C ARG A 504 -0.40 3.60 4.56
N TYR A 505 0.40 2.89 3.76
CA TYR A 505 1.45 2.02 4.28
C TYR A 505 2.65 2.82 4.80
N PHE A 506 3.03 3.90 4.12
CA PHE A 506 4.07 4.81 4.64
C PHE A 506 3.65 5.44 5.97
N VAL A 507 2.41 5.94 6.05
CA VAL A 507 1.86 6.50 7.29
C VAL A 507 1.76 5.44 8.38
N SER A 508 1.34 4.22 8.04
CA SER A 508 1.33 3.09 8.98
C SER A 508 2.71 2.82 9.55
N TYR A 509 3.75 2.84 8.74
CA TYR A 509 5.11 2.57 9.21
C TYR A 509 5.63 3.66 10.14
N VAL A 510 5.08 4.87 10.11
CA VAL A 510 5.36 5.89 11.12
C VAL A 510 4.50 5.67 12.37
N LEU A 511 3.18 5.50 12.19
CA LEU A 511 2.22 5.38 13.29
C LEU A 511 2.42 4.12 14.12
N GLN A 512 2.76 2.99 13.51
CA GLN A 512 2.91 1.71 14.22
C GLN A 512 4.00 1.79 15.30
N PHE A 513 5.13 2.48 15.07
CA PHE A 513 6.16 2.66 16.10
C PHE A 513 5.74 3.68 17.16
N GLN A 514 4.94 4.69 16.79
CA GLN A 514 4.38 5.64 17.75
C GLN A 514 3.34 4.97 18.66
N PHE A 515 2.50 4.10 18.11
CA PHE A 515 1.56 3.26 18.86
C PHE A 515 2.33 2.26 19.72
N HIS A 516 3.33 1.58 19.16
CA HIS A 516 4.15 0.61 19.88
C HIS A 516 4.81 1.26 21.11
N LYS A 517 5.46 2.42 20.96
CA LYS A 517 6.05 3.17 22.07
C LYS A 517 5.04 3.50 23.16
N ALA A 518 3.84 3.96 22.80
CA ALA A 518 2.79 4.27 23.76
C ALA A 518 2.28 3.01 24.48
N LEU A 519 1.99 1.94 23.74
CA LEU A 519 1.49 0.66 24.29
C LEU A 519 2.53 -0.03 25.18
N CYS A 520 3.81 0.02 24.81
CA CYS A 520 4.92 -0.47 25.65
C CYS A 520 5.04 0.29 26.97
N GLY A 521 4.88 1.61 26.94
CA GLY A 521 4.82 2.43 28.15
C GLY A 521 3.64 2.05 29.05
N ILE A 522 2.47 1.79 28.47
CA ILE A 522 1.27 1.33 29.20
C ILE A 522 1.47 -0.08 29.76
N ALA A 523 2.14 -0.96 29.02
CA ALA A 523 2.49 -2.31 29.47
C ALA A 523 3.58 -2.32 30.56
N GLY A 524 4.16 -1.16 30.90
CA GLY A 524 5.22 -1.05 31.90
C GLY A 524 6.56 -1.62 31.44
N HIS A 525 6.81 -1.65 30.12
CA HIS A 525 8.08 -2.10 29.56
C HIS A 525 9.22 -1.18 29.98
N ASN A 526 10.34 -1.79 30.38
CA ASN A 526 11.59 -1.10 30.69
C ASN A 526 12.70 -1.66 29.79
N GLY A 527 13.49 -0.79 29.18
CA GLY A 527 14.60 -1.17 28.31
C GLY A 527 14.44 -0.64 26.88
N PRO A 528 15.28 -1.13 25.94
CA PRO A 528 15.18 -0.76 24.54
C PRO A 528 13.79 -1.03 23.96
N LEU A 529 13.31 -0.15 23.08
CA LEU A 529 11.94 -0.27 22.54
C LEU A 529 11.75 -1.56 21.73
N HIS A 530 12.77 -2.02 21.02
CA HIS A 530 12.69 -3.21 20.17
C HIS A 530 12.55 -4.55 20.92
N THR A 531 12.76 -4.57 22.24
CA THR A 531 12.55 -5.77 23.06
C THR A 531 11.16 -5.83 23.71
N CYS A 532 10.31 -4.85 23.42
CA CYS A 532 8.97 -4.77 23.98
C CYS A 532 8.02 -5.82 23.38
N ASP A 533 7.38 -6.59 24.26
CA ASP A 533 6.27 -7.48 23.94
C ASP A 533 5.05 -7.07 24.78
N ILE A 534 3.97 -6.61 24.13
CA ILE A 534 2.74 -6.20 24.81
C ILE A 534 1.79 -7.36 25.12
N TYR A 535 2.12 -8.60 24.75
CA TYR A 535 1.30 -9.80 25.02
C TYR A 535 0.94 -9.93 26.51
N ASN A 536 -0.31 -10.29 26.80
CA ASN A 536 -0.94 -10.28 28.15
C ASN A 536 -1.11 -8.90 28.81
N SER A 537 -0.87 -7.78 28.12
CA SER A 537 -1.14 -6.45 28.66
C SER A 537 -2.58 -6.02 28.39
N SER A 538 -3.50 -6.41 29.29
CA SER A 538 -4.91 -5.98 29.17
C SER A 538 -5.07 -4.45 29.23
N ALA A 539 -4.17 -3.75 29.94
CA ALA A 539 -4.17 -2.29 29.98
C ALA A 539 -3.85 -1.67 28.61
N ALA A 540 -2.86 -2.22 27.89
CA ALA A 540 -2.54 -1.78 26.54
C ALA A 540 -3.69 -2.08 25.57
N GLY A 541 -4.27 -3.29 25.64
CA GLY A 541 -5.42 -3.67 24.82
C GLY A 541 -6.67 -2.84 25.05
N GLN A 542 -7.00 -2.49 26.30
CA GLN A 542 -8.11 -1.59 26.62
C GLN A 542 -7.90 -0.20 26.00
N LYS A 543 -6.67 0.33 26.08
CA LYS A 543 -6.35 1.64 25.51
C LYS A 543 -6.43 1.62 23.98
N LEU A 544 -5.91 0.57 23.35
CA LEU A 544 -6.00 0.37 21.91
C LEU A 544 -7.46 0.25 21.46
N SER A 545 -8.23 -0.65 22.08
CA SER A 545 -9.66 -0.88 21.79
C SER A 545 -10.49 0.40 21.92
N ALA A 546 -10.24 1.21 22.95
CA ALA A 546 -10.95 2.47 23.14
C ALA A 546 -10.76 3.43 21.96
N MET A 547 -9.53 3.58 21.46
CA MET A 547 -9.24 4.38 20.26
C MET A 547 -9.88 3.77 19.01
N LEU A 548 -9.78 2.44 18.82
CA LEU A 548 -10.33 1.75 17.65
C LEU A 548 -11.86 1.86 17.58
N SER A 549 -12.56 1.80 18.73
CA SER A 549 -14.01 1.85 18.79
C SER A 549 -14.64 3.14 18.23
N LYS A 550 -13.84 4.21 18.08
CA LYS A 550 -14.27 5.48 17.49
C LYS A 550 -14.40 5.41 15.97
N GLY A 551 -13.69 4.48 15.32
CA GLY A 551 -13.55 4.47 13.86
C GLY A 551 -13.15 5.85 13.34
N SER A 552 -13.90 6.34 12.34
CA SER A 552 -13.70 7.67 11.77
C SER A 552 -14.69 8.71 12.30
N SER A 553 -15.30 8.52 13.48
CA SER A 553 -16.30 9.44 14.05
C SER A 553 -15.73 10.80 14.49
N GLN A 554 -14.42 10.90 14.65
CA GLN A 554 -13.69 12.12 15.05
C GLN A 554 -12.47 12.32 14.16
N VAL A 555 -11.85 13.50 14.25
CA VAL A 555 -10.60 13.79 13.53
C VAL A 555 -9.47 12.91 14.06
N TRP A 556 -8.61 12.41 13.17
CA TRP A 556 -7.62 11.39 13.52
C TRP A 556 -6.59 11.85 14.56
N THR A 557 -6.33 13.15 14.67
CA THR A 557 -5.39 13.73 15.64
C THR A 557 -5.88 13.55 17.08
N GLU A 558 -7.20 13.54 17.31
CA GLU A 558 -7.77 13.24 18.62
C GLU A 558 -7.64 11.75 18.94
N SER A 559 -7.90 10.86 17.98
CA SER A 559 -7.65 9.42 18.15
C SER A 559 -6.17 9.13 18.43
N LEU A 560 -5.25 9.82 17.75
CA LEU A 560 -3.81 9.71 18.02
C LEU A 560 -3.47 10.13 19.45
N LYS A 561 -4.05 11.24 19.91
CA LYS A 561 -3.82 11.81 21.24
C LYS A 561 -4.37 10.92 22.33
N GLU A 562 -5.52 10.30 22.12
CA GLU A 562 -6.11 9.36 23.07
C GLU A 562 -5.13 8.23 23.40
N LEU A 563 -4.47 7.64 22.40
CA LEU A 563 -3.51 6.55 22.59
C LEU A 563 -2.12 7.03 23.02
N THR A 564 -1.58 8.06 22.35
CA THR A 564 -0.15 8.43 22.44
C THR A 564 0.13 9.68 23.25
N GLY A 565 -0.91 10.45 23.58
CA GLY A 565 -0.79 11.78 24.19
C GLY A 565 -0.36 12.89 23.21
N GLN A 566 -0.13 12.57 21.94
CA GLN A 566 0.34 13.51 20.91
C GLN A 566 -0.69 13.69 19.79
N THR A 567 -0.69 14.85 19.14
CA THR A 567 -1.61 15.15 18.02
C THR A 567 -0.92 15.12 16.65
N THR A 568 0.38 14.83 16.60
CA THR A 568 1.19 14.86 15.37
C THR A 568 1.87 13.51 15.12
N MET A 569 2.09 13.21 13.83
CA MET A 569 2.89 12.05 13.44
C MET A 569 4.37 12.32 13.70
N SER A 570 5.06 11.33 14.25
CA SER A 570 6.48 11.45 14.59
C SER A 570 7.28 10.25 14.11
N ALA A 571 8.39 10.51 13.40
CA ALA A 571 9.37 9.51 13.03
C ALA A 571 10.26 9.09 14.21
N GLN A 572 10.25 9.85 15.32
CA GLN A 572 11.17 9.63 16.45
C GLN A 572 11.04 8.23 17.07
N PRO A 573 9.84 7.68 17.34
CA PRO A 573 9.72 6.32 17.90
C PRO A 573 10.32 5.23 17.00
N LEU A 574 10.24 5.38 15.67
CA LEU A 574 10.90 4.48 14.72
C LEU A 574 12.42 4.64 14.80
N MET A 575 12.93 5.88 14.82
CA MET A 575 14.36 6.13 14.96
C MET A 575 14.90 5.58 16.29
N ASP A 576 14.17 5.74 17.40
CA ASP A 576 14.52 5.20 18.72
C ASP A 576 14.59 3.66 18.70
N TYR A 577 13.66 3.01 17.98
CA TYR A 577 13.63 1.55 17.84
C TYR A 577 14.89 1.02 17.15
N PHE A 578 15.31 1.66 16.06
CA PHE A 578 16.43 1.24 15.22
C PHE A 578 17.78 1.89 15.58
N GLN A 579 17.83 2.72 16.62
CA GLN A 579 19.05 3.44 17.00
C GLN A 579 20.27 2.52 17.17
N PRO A 580 20.21 1.35 17.84
CA PRO A 580 21.37 0.46 17.97
C PRO A 580 21.89 -0.05 16.61
N LEU A 581 20.98 -0.34 15.66
CA LEU A 581 21.35 -0.77 14.32
C LEU A 581 21.95 0.38 13.51
N LEU A 582 21.41 1.60 13.63
CA LEU A 582 21.94 2.77 12.94
C LEU A 582 23.40 3.02 13.33
N ASP A 583 23.71 2.91 14.62
CA ASP A 583 25.08 3.07 15.12
C ASP A 583 26.01 1.97 14.61
N TYR A 584 25.53 0.72 14.55
CA TYR A 584 26.25 -0.38 13.91
C TYR A 584 26.52 -0.11 12.42
N LEU A 585 25.50 0.28 11.65
CA LEU A 585 25.61 0.50 10.20
C LEU A 585 26.59 1.64 9.88
N ARG A 586 26.57 2.74 10.65
CA ARG A 586 27.52 3.85 10.51
C ARG A 586 28.97 3.38 10.73
N ALA A 587 29.19 2.55 11.74
CA ALA A 587 30.51 1.98 11.99
C ALA A 587 30.94 1.00 10.88
N ALA A 588 30.00 0.24 10.31
CA ALA A 588 30.27 -0.77 9.28
C ALA A 588 30.51 -0.19 7.88
N ASN A 589 29.82 0.90 7.50
CA ASN A 589 29.82 1.40 6.13
C ASN A 589 30.98 2.34 5.78
N GLY A 590 31.53 3.06 6.76
CA GLY A 590 32.47 4.17 6.49
C GLY A 590 31.81 5.27 5.64
N ASP A 591 32.56 5.85 4.69
CA ASP A 591 32.15 7.06 3.95
C ASP A 591 31.32 6.78 2.67
N GLU A 592 31.20 5.53 2.19
CA GLU A 592 30.53 5.20 0.92
C GLU A 592 29.01 5.01 1.05
N VAL A 593 28.30 6.09 1.40
CA VAL A 593 26.84 6.12 1.60
C VAL A 593 26.12 6.89 0.49
N GLY A 594 24.92 6.44 0.11
CA GLY A 594 24.09 7.10 -0.91
C GLY A 594 24.42 6.68 -2.35
N TRP A 595 23.73 7.29 -3.31
CA TRP A 595 23.82 7.05 -4.76
C TRP A 595 23.66 8.37 -5.52
N SER A 596 24.02 8.38 -6.80
CA SER A 596 23.83 9.53 -7.69
C SER A 596 22.36 9.69 -8.09
N ASP A 597 21.93 10.92 -8.38
CA ASP A 597 20.57 11.20 -8.90
C ASP A 597 20.35 10.66 -10.33
N ASP A 598 21.42 10.32 -11.05
CA ASP A 598 21.36 9.85 -12.44
C ASP A 598 20.93 8.37 -12.52
N CYS A 599 19.74 8.12 -13.09
CA CYS A 599 19.18 6.77 -13.24
C CYS A 599 19.83 6.02 -14.43
N PRO A 600 20.55 4.90 -14.20
CA PRO A 600 21.51 4.36 -15.17
C PRO A 600 20.94 3.54 -16.35
N SER A 601 19.62 3.26 -16.41
CA SER A 601 19.07 2.29 -17.37
C SER A 601 17.74 2.68 -18.02
N PHE A 602 17.42 3.98 -18.06
CA PHE A 602 16.40 4.46 -19.00
C PHE A 602 17.04 4.74 -20.35
N ALA A 603 16.67 3.99 -21.39
CA ALA A 603 17.18 4.26 -22.73
C ALA A 603 16.60 5.59 -23.19
N ASP A 604 17.43 6.63 -23.32
CA ASP A 604 17.00 7.89 -23.92
C ASP A 604 16.74 7.63 -25.42
N PRO A 605 15.51 7.78 -25.94
CA PRO A 605 15.21 7.52 -27.35
C PRO A 605 16.10 8.32 -28.31
N LEU A 606 16.67 9.43 -27.85
CA LEU A 606 17.59 10.27 -28.62
C LEU A 606 19.06 9.80 -28.62
N SER A 607 19.45 8.87 -27.73
CA SER A 607 20.83 8.38 -27.65
C SER A 607 21.18 7.28 -28.66
N SER A 608 20.17 6.71 -29.32
CA SER A 608 20.34 5.68 -30.36
C SER A 608 20.60 6.26 -31.76
N ALA A 609 20.47 7.58 -31.94
CA ALA A 609 20.87 8.26 -33.16
C ALA A 609 22.37 8.63 -33.08
N GLY A 610 23.22 7.70 -33.52
CA GLY A 610 24.68 7.86 -33.55
C GLY A 610 25.12 9.24 -34.04
N HIS A 611 25.59 10.07 -33.11
CA HIS A 611 26.29 11.30 -33.43
C HIS A 611 27.67 10.94 -33.95
N VAL A 612 27.78 10.81 -35.28
CA VAL A 612 29.04 10.99 -35.98
C VAL A 612 29.53 12.40 -35.67
N ARG A 613 30.51 12.53 -34.78
CA ARG A 613 31.24 13.79 -34.57
C ARG A 613 31.95 14.16 -35.88
N PRO A 614 31.76 15.38 -36.43
CA PRO A 614 32.61 15.83 -37.52
C PRO A 614 33.99 16.16 -36.96
N LEU A 615 35.03 15.75 -37.67
CA LEU A 615 36.42 16.12 -37.38
C LEU A 615 36.57 17.65 -37.40
N ALA A 616 37.17 18.19 -36.35
CA ALA A 616 37.57 19.59 -36.28
C ALA A 616 38.66 19.88 -37.32
N GLY A 617 38.30 20.63 -38.36
CA GLY A 617 39.19 21.18 -39.36
C GLY A 617 39.73 22.55 -38.93
N LEU A 618 41.02 22.74 -39.20
CA LEU A 618 41.87 23.92 -39.02
C LEU A 618 41.20 25.28 -39.24
N THR A 619 41.51 26.20 -38.32
CA THR A 619 41.24 27.63 -38.37
C THR A 619 41.97 28.30 -39.54
N PHE A 620 41.24 29.00 -40.42
CA PHE A 620 41.75 30.09 -41.23
C PHE A 620 40.85 31.31 -41.09
N SER A 621 41.46 32.44 -40.74
CA SER A 621 40.78 33.72 -40.53
C SER A 621 40.71 34.55 -41.82
N LEU A 622 39.63 35.33 -41.90
CA LEU A 622 39.45 36.60 -42.63
C LEU A 622 39.29 36.54 -44.16
N VAL A 623 38.15 37.00 -44.68
CA VAL A 623 37.92 38.39 -45.19
C VAL A 623 36.53 38.45 -45.86
N ILE A 624 35.82 39.55 -45.60
CA ILE A 624 34.55 40.00 -46.18
C ILE A 624 34.70 40.29 -47.68
N ILE A 625 33.72 39.95 -48.52
CA ILE A 625 33.13 40.85 -49.55
C ILE A 625 31.89 40.18 -50.19
N ALA A 626 30.90 41.04 -50.43
CA ALA A 626 29.56 40.78 -50.88
C ALA A 626 29.43 40.51 -52.39
N LEU A 627 28.18 40.17 -52.75
CA LEU A 627 27.49 40.31 -54.05
C LEU A 627 27.35 39.06 -54.90
N ALA A 628 26.12 38.53 -54.82
CA ALA A 628 25.14 38.45 -55.91
C ALA A 628 25.50 37.68 -57.19
N ASN A 629 24.55 36.79 -57.51
CA ASN A 629 23.89 36.61 -58.82
C ASN A 629 24.19 35.34 -59.65
N TYR A 630 23.08 34.61 -59.86
CA TYR A 630 22.63 33.81 -61.03
C TYR A 630 23.11 32.36 -61.23
N LEU A 631 22.18 31.44 -60.90
CA LEU A 631 21.50 30.46 -61.78
C LEU A 631 22.29 29.83 -62.94
N VAL A 632 22.49 28.51 -62.86
CA VAL A 632 21.97 27.49 -63.81
C VAL A 632 21.45 26.32 -63.00
#